data_AF-A0A255E1E5-F1
#
_entry.id   AF-A0A255E1E5-F1
#
_cell.length_a   1.000
_cell.length_b   1.000
_cell.length_c   1.000
_cell.angle_alpha   90.00
_cell.angle_beta   90.00
_cell.angle_gamma   90.00
#
_symmetry.space_group_name_H-M   'P 1'
#
loop_
_entity.id
_entity.type
_entity.pdbx_description
1 polymer ?
#
loop_
_entity_poly.entity_id
_entity_poly.type
_entity_poly.pdbx_seq_one_letter_code
_entity_poly.pdbx_strand_id
1 'polypeptide(L)'
;MAWWTVHEFVTPWLAGAGSFPMVGTPAWCALDGTDPAKWAAALDAAQHWALRLEYFQEELGEVSKAVAGAADWQQVAAEVQQRAGFYAAKPWLQRRTS
;
A
#
# COMPACT_ATOMS: atom_id res chain seq x y z
N MET A 1 -0.13 7.44 -3.93
CA MET A 1 0.20 6.96 -5.29
C MET A 1 -0.36 7.97 -6.29
N ALA A 2 -0.02 7.89 -7.58
CA ALA A 2 -0.58 8.77 -8.61
C ALA A 2 -1.14 7.93 -9.77
N TRP A 3 -2.24 7.23 -9.51
CA TRP A 3 -2.95 6.38 -10.47
C TRP A 3 -3.27 7.14 -11.75
N TRP A 4 -3.69 8.40 -11.65
CA TRP A 4 -4.01 9.22 -12.82
C TRP A 4 -2.84 9.32 -13.81
N THR A 5 -1.62 9.55 -13.32
CA THR A 5 -0.42 9.59 -14.17
C THR A 5 -0.12 8.23 -14.82
N VAL A 6 -0.38 7.12 -14.10
CA VAL A 6 -0.24 5.77 -14.66
C VAL A 6 -1.29 5.52 -15.74
N HIS A 7 -2.53 5.95 -15.51
CA HIS A 7 -3.62 5.85 -16.48
C HIS A 7 -3.26 6.60 -17.76
N GLU A 8 -2.85 7.87 -17.67
CA GLU A 8 -2.42 8.68 -18.82
C GLU A 8 -1.28 8.03 -19.60
N PHE A 9 -0.31 7.42 -18.90
CA PHE A 9 0.78 6.69 -19.55
C PHE A 9 0.30 5.44 -20.31
N VAL A 10 -0.65 4.70 -19.75
CA VAL A 10 -1.13 3.42 -20.29
C VAL A 10 -2.15 3.60 -21.42
N THR A 11 -2.98 4.65 -21.39
CA THR A 11 -4.08 4.88 -22.36
C THR A 11 -3.67 4.75 -23.83
N PRO A 12 -2.57 5.35 -24.31
CA PRO A 12 -2.17 5.23 -25.72
C PRO A 12 -1.85 3.80 -26.15
N TRP A 13 -1.29 2.99 -25.24
CA TRP A 13 -0.93 1.59 -25.51
C TRP A 13 -2.17 0.70 -25.61
N LEU A 14 -3.15 0.91 -24.73
CA LEU A 14 -4.41 0.18 -24.77
C LEU A 14 -5.20 0.52 -26.04
N ALA A 15 -5.25 1.80 -26.40
CA ALA A 15 -5.91 2.26 -27.63
C ALA A 15 -5.24 1.67 -28.87
N GLY A 16 -3.91 1.57 -28.90
CA GLY A 16 -3.15 0.98 -30.00
C GLY A 16 -3.36 -0.53 -30.17
N ALA A 17 -3.57 -1.26 -29.08
CA ALA A 17 -3.79 -2.71 -29.11
C ALA A 17 -5.25 -3.10 -29.44
N GLY A 18 -6.21 -2.21 -29.19
CA GLY A 18 -7.63 -2.48 -29.42
C GLY A 18 -8.19 -3.49 -28.42
N SER A 19 -8.71 -4.62 -28.91
CA SER A 19 -9.26 -5.68 -28.06
C SER A 19 -8.17 -6.67 -27.67
N PHE A 20 -8.03 -6.93 -26.37
CA PHE A 20 -7.04 -7.84 -25.81
C PHE A 20 -7.67 -8.74 -24.72
N PRO A 21 -7.16 -9.97 -24.54
CA PRO A 21 -7.64 -10.84 -23.47
C PRO A 21 -7.18 -10.35 -22.09
N MET A 22 -7.93 -10.70 -21.05
CA MET A 22 -7.52 -10.44 -19.67
C MET A 22 -6.19 -11.14 -19.35
N VAL A 23 -5.31 -10.44 -18.62
CA VAL A 23 -3.99 -10.94 -18.22
C VAL A 23 -4.10 -12.29 -17.51
N GLY A 24 -3.19 -13.21 -17.81
CA GLY A 24 -3.13 -14.55 -17.18
C GLY A 24 -4.19 -15.55 -17.62
N THR A 25 -5.14 -15.16 -18.47
CA THR A 25 -6.07 -16.14 -19.09
C THR A 25 -5.34 -17.08 -20.06
N PRO A 26 -5.88 -18.28 -20.37
CA PRO A 26 -5.29 -19.16 -21.38
C PRO A 26 -5.08 -18.48 -22.74
N ALA A 27 -6.02 -17.62 -23.15
CA ALA A 27 -5.89 -16.81 -24.36
C ALA A 27 -4.68 -15.86 -24.30
N TRP A 28 -4.46 -15.19 -23.17
CA TRP A 28 -3.28 -14.35 -22.95
C TRP A 28 -1.97 -15.14 -22.92
N CYS A 29 -1.97 -16.32 -22.29
CA CYS A 29 -0.79 -17.20 -22.25
C CYS A 29 -0.36 -17.65 -23.64
N ALA A 30 -1.32 -17.86 -24.55
CA ALA A 30 -1.08 -18.27 -25.92
C ALA A 30 -0.54 -17.16 -26.84
N LEU A 31 -0.62 -15.89 -26.44
CA LEU A 31 -0.07 -14.78 -27.23
C LEU A 31 1.47 -14.82 -27.24
N ASP A 32 2.08 -14.33 -28.31
CA ASP A 32 3.53 -14.16 -28.38
C ASP A 32 4.03 -13.10 -27.39
N GLY A 33 5.28 -13.23 -26.92
CA GLY A 33 5.88 -12.26 -25.98
C GLY A 33 6.02 -10.84 -26.56
N THR A 34 6.05 -10.72 -27.89
CA THR A 34 6.13 -9.44 -28.62
C THR A 34 4.77 -8.93 -29.09
N ASP A 35 3.69 -9.69 -28.86
CA ASP A 35 2.35 -9.30 -29.25
C ASP A 35 1.89 -8.05 -28.47
N PRO A 36 1.54 -6.94 -29.14
CA PRO A 36 1.04 -5.73 -28.49
C PRO A 36 -0.17 -5.98 -27.58
N ALA A 37 -1.05 -6.94 -27.89
CA ALA A 37 -2.20 -7.29 -27.06
C ALA A 37 -1.76 -7.93 -25.73
N LYS A 38 -0.67 -8.70 -25.73
CA LYS A 38 -0.11 -9.31 -24.52
C LYS A 38 0.43 -8.25 -23.58
N TRP A 39 1.12 -7.26 -24.14
CA TRP A 39 1.61 -6.09 -23.42
C TRP A 39 0.50 -5.18 -22.92
N ALA A 40 -0.53 -4.92 -23.73
CA ALA A 40 -1.67 -4.10 -23.34
C ALA A 40 -2.40 -4.68 -22.13
N ALA A 41 -2.65 -5.99 -22.11
CA ALA A 41 -3.25 -6.66 -20.97
C ALA A 41 -2.41 -6.53 -19.67
N ALA A 42 -1.08 -6.55 -19.78
CA ALA A 42 -0.20 -6.36 -18.63
C ALA A 42 -0.20 -4.91 -18.12
N LEU A 43 -0.22 -3.93 -19.04
CA LEU A 43 -0.31 -2.51 -18.70
C LEU A 43 -1.66 -2.16 -18.06
N ASP A 44 -2.75 -2.74 -18.57
CA ASP A 44 -4.08 -2.62 -17.98
C ASP A 44 -4.09 -3.13 -16.53
N ALA A 45 -3.51 -4.32 -16.29
CA ALA A 45 -3.37 -4.85 -14.93
C ALA A 45 -2.53 -3.95 -14.01
N ALA A 46 -1.48 -3.33 -14.54
CA ALA A 46 -0.61 -2.42 -13.78
C ALA A 46 -1.35 -1.14 -13.36
N GLN A 47 -2.16 -0.52 -14.22
CA GLN A 47 -2.97 0.64 -13.83
C GLN A 47 -4.02 0.28 -12.77
N HIS A 48 -4.65 -0.89 -12.86
CA HIS A 48 -5.61 -1.37 -11.86
C HIS A 48 -4.94 -1.65 -10.51
N TRP A 49 -3.70 -2.14 -10.52
CA TRP A 49 -2.90 -2.31 -9.30
C TRP A 49 -2.52 -0.97 -8.67
N ALA A 50 -2.12 0.02 -9.47
CA ALA A 50 -1.83 1.37 -8.99
C ALA A 50 -3.06 2.01 -8.33
N LEU A 51 -4.24 1.87 -8.95
CA LEU A 51 -5.52 2.31 -8.38
C LEU A 51 -5.80 1.65 -7.03
N ARG A 52 -5.61 0.33 -6.95
CA ARG A 52 -5.81 -0.43 -5.72
C ARG A 52 -4.87 0.05 -4.61
N LEU A 53 -3.61 0.33 -4.92
CA LEU A 53 -2.65 0.84 -3.93
C LEU A 53 -2.98 2.26 -3.46
N GLU A 54 -3.48 3.11 -4.35
CA GLU A 54 -3.96 4.45 -3.98
C GLU A 54 -5.16 4.36 -3.03
N TYR A 55 -6.15 3.53 -3.37
CA TYR A 55 -7.32 3.28 -2.54
C TYR A 55 -6.95 2.71 -1.15
N PHE A 56 -6.03 1.75 -1.09
CA PHE A 56 -5.57 1.21 0.20
C PHE A 56 -4.74 2.21 1.01
N GLN A 57 -4.05 3.17 0.37
CA GLN A 57 -3.36 4.25 1.09
C GLN A 57 -4.36 5.22 1.74
N GLU A 58 -5.46 5.51 1.06
CA GLU A 58 -6.56 6.30 1.63
C GLU A 58 -7.17 5.55 2.82
N GLU A 59 -7.46 4.25 2.68
CA GLU A 59 -8.05 3.44 3.74
C GLU A 59 -7.13 3.28 4.96
N LEU A 60 -5.83 2.99 4.76
CA LEU A 60 -4.85 2.90 5.85
C LEU A 60 -4.59 4.25 6.52
N GLY A 61 -4.64 5.35 5.77
CA GLY A 61 -4.53 6.70 6.31
C GLY A 61 -5.71 7.03 7.22
N GLU A 62 -6.93 6.74 6.78
CA GLU A 62 -8.14 6.94 7.58
C GLU A 62 -8.20 6.01 8.79
N VAL A 63 -7.80 4.75 8.66
CA VAL A 63 -7.69 3.82 9.82
C VAL A 63 -6.62 4.30 10.81
N SER A 64 -5.46 4.78 10.33
CA SER A 64 -4.41 5.32 11.21
C SER A 64 -4.87 6.58 11.94
N LYS A 65 -5.61 7.47 11.26
CA LYS A 65 -6.23 8.65 11.88
C LYS A 65 -7.31 8.27 12.89
N ALA A 66 -8.13 7.27 12.58
CA ALA A 66 -9.16 6.76 13.49
C ALA A 66 -8.53 6.13 14.74
N VAL A 67 -7.48 5.33 14.61
CA VAL A 67 -6.71 4.80 15.75
C VAL A 67 -6.05 5.92 16.54
N ALA A 68 -5.45 6.91 15.86
CA ALA A 68 -4.88 8.09 16.51
C ALA A 68 -5.94 8.95 17.23
N GLY A 69 -7.16 9.03 16.72
CA GLY A 69 -8.26 9.77 17.35
C GLY A 69 -8.98 9.00 18.46
N ALA A 70 -8.99 7.66 18.41
CA ALA A 70 -9.66 6.81 19.38
C ALA A 70 -8.81 6.51 20.63
N ALA A 71 -7.47 6.59 20.53
CA ALA A 71 -6.58 6.38 21.67
C ALA A 71 -6.42 7.66 22.51
N ASP A 72 -6.62 7.57 23.82
CA ASP A 72 -6.29 8.63 24.77
C ASP A 72 -4.76 8.70 24.97
N TRP A 73 -4.09 9.40 24.06
CA TRP A 73 -2.64 9.56 24.08
C TRP A 73 -2.13 10.32 25.31
N GLN A 74 -2.98 11.09 26.00
CA GLN A 74 -2.58 11.72 27.26
C GLN A 74 -2.43 10.68 28.37
N GLN A 75 -3.35 9.73 28.44
CA GLN A 75 -3.26 8.61 29.39
C GLN A 75 -2.04 7.72 29.11
N VAL A 76 -1.78 7.39 27.85
CA VAL A 76 -0.60 6.59 27.46
C VAL A 76 0.70 7.34 27.77
N ALA A 77 0.78 8.64 27.49
CA ALA A 77 1.94 9.45 27.81
C ALA A 77 2.20 9.55 29.32
N ALA A 78 1.13 9.69 30.12
CA ALA A 78 1.21 9.69 31.58
C ALA A 78 1.72 8.35 32.12
N GLU A 79 1.24 7.23 31.59
CA GLU A 79 1.70 5.88 31.99
C GLU A 79 3.17 5.65 31.64
N VAL A 80 3.60 6.05 30.44
CA VAL A 80 5.00 5.96 30.01
C VAL A 80 5.90 6.83 30.89
N GLN A 81 5.49 8.06 31.20
CA GLN A 81 6.24 8.94 32.12
C GLN A 81 6.30 8.37 33.54
N GLN A 82 5.19 7.85 34.07
CA GLN A 82 5.19 7.21 35.39
C GLN A 82 6.12 6.00 35.42
N ARG A 83 6.10 5.18 34.36
CA ARG A 83 6.97 4.00 34.25
C ARG A 83 8.44 4.40 34.14
N ALA A 84 8.77 5.41 33.34
CA ALA A 84 10.11 5.95 33.23
C ALA A 84 10.60 6.52 34.57
N GLY A 85 9.76 7.30 35.26
CA GLY A 85 10.04 7.84 36.59
C GLY A 85 10.24 6.75 37.64
N PHE A 86 9.44 5.67 37.60
CA PHE A 86 9.58 4.53 38.48
C PHE A 86 10.94 3.83 38.32
N TYR A 87 11.39 3.61 37.08
CA TYR A 87 12.70 3.00 36.83
C TYR A 87 13.87 3.95 37.09
N ALA A 88 13.69 5.26 36.87
CA ALA A 88 14.68 6.27 37.24
C ALA A 88 14.87 6.33 38.77
N ALA A 89 13.77 6.22 39.53
CA ALA A 89 13.81 6.17 40.99
C ALA A 89 14.28 4.82 41.55
N LYS A 90 14.17 3.73 40.77
CA LYS A 90 14.60 2.38 41.15
C LYS A 90 15.49 1.73 40.09
N PRO A 91 16.72 2.26 39.89
CA PRO A 91 17.60 1.80 38.80
C PRO A 91 17.95 0.31 38.90
N TRP A 92 18.02 -0.25 40.12
CA TRP A 92 18.33 -1.66 40.36
C TRP A 92 17.23 -2.64 39.92
N LEU A 93 16.03 -2.15 39.58
CA LEU A 93 14.95 -2.95 39.00
C LEU A 93 15.00 -2.98 37.45
N GLN A 94 15.85 -2.16 36.82
CA GLN A 94 16.09 -2.29 35.38
C GLN A 94 16.79 -3.62 35.15
N ARG A 95 16.16 -4.50 34.36
CA ARG A 95 16.78 -5.78 33.98
C ARG A 95 18.06 -5.48 33.20
N ARG A 96 19.22 -5.87 33.74
CA ARG A 96 20.44 -6.02 32.95
C ARG A 96 20.20 -7.18 31.99
N THR A 97 19.87 -6.86 30.74
CA THR A 97 20.06 -7.80 29.64
C THR A 97 21.56 -8.02 29.49
N SER A 98 22.02 -9.19 29.95
CA SER A 98 23.33 -9.77 29.67
C SER A 98 23.50 -10.07 28.19
#